data_AF-Q6YLJ3-F1
#
_entry.id   AF-Q6YLJ3-F1
#
_cell.length_a   1.000
_cell.length_b   1.000
_cell.length_c   1.000
_cell.angle_alpha   90.00
_cell.angle_beta   90.00
_cell.angle_gamma   90.00
#
_symmetry.space_group_name_H-M   'P 1'
#
loop_
_entity.id
_entity.type
_entity.pdbx_description
1 polymer ?
#
loop_
_entity_poly.entity_id
_entity_poly.type
_entity_poly.pdbx_seq_one_letter_code
_entity_poly.pdbx_strand_id
1 'polypeptide(L)'
;PDTGVTVNSTRGVAPRGTWWPELHFCLRLINPAVKSTPPNLVRSYGFYCCPGTEKEKYCGGSGESFCRRWSCVTSNDGDWKWPISLQDRVKFSFVNSGPGKYKAMKLYKDKSCSPSDLDYLKISFTEKGKRENIQKWINGMSWGIVFYKYGGGAGSTLTIRLRIETGTEPPVAVGPDKILAEQGPPALEPPHNLPVPQLTSLRPDITQPPSNGTTGLI
;
A
#
# COMPACT_ATOMS: atom_id res chain seq x y z
N PRO A 1 -11.12 -13.26 19.42
CA PRO A 1 -9.79 -13.14 20.07
C PRO A 1 -8.69 -13.06 19.01
N ASP A 2 -7.93 -11.96 18.98
CA ASP A 2 -6.70 -11.85 18.19
C ASP A 2 -5.65 -12.78 18.82
N THR A 3 -5.12 -13.72 18.04
CA THR A 3 -4.10 -14.65 18.53
C THR A 3 -2.70 -14.04 18.51
N GLY A 4 -2.50 -12.91 17.82
CA GLY A 4 -1.20 -12.27 17.61
C GLY A 4 -0.25 -13.04 16.70
N VAL A 5 -0.67 -14.20 16.17
CA VAL A 5 0.17 -15.07 15.33
C VAL A 5 0.22 -14.54 13.91
N THR A 6 1.43 -14.27 13.41
CA THR A 6 1.64 -13.90 12.01
C THR A 6 1.72 -15.17 11.15
N VAL A 7 0.73 -15.38 10.28
CA VAL A 7 0.69 -16.57 9.38
C VAL A 7 1.49 -16.38 8.08
N ASN A 8 1.66 -15.14 7.63
CA ASN A 8 2.58 -14.77 6.57
C ASN A 8 2.89 -13.26 6.64
N SER A 9 4.02 -12.85 6.08
CA SER A 9 4.39 -11.45 5.88
C SER A 9 5.19 -11.30 4.59
N THR A 10 5.03 -10.17 3.91
CA THR A 10 5.86 -9.78 2.78
C THR A 10 6.46 -8.40 3.06
N ARG A 11 7.63 -8.13 2.49
CA ARG A 11 8.36 -6.85 2.66
C ARG A 11 8.85 -6.35 1.31
N GLY A 12 8.84 -5.03 1.11
CA GLY A 12 9.37 -4.35 -0.05
C GLY A 12 9.62 -2.88 0.23
N VAL A 13 10.53 -2.27 -0.52
CA VAL A 13 10.83 -0.83 -0.46
C VAL A 13 10.04 -0.14 -1.56
N ALA A 14 9.23 0.85 -1.18
CA ALA A 14 8.42 1.63 -2.12
C ALA A 14 7.94 2.94 -1.48
N PRO A 15 7.54 3.94 -2.29
CA PRO A 15 6.81 5.09 -1.78
C PRO A 15 5.57 4.68 -0.98
N ARG A 16 5.22 5.49 0.02
CA ARG A 16 4.06 5.21 0.87
C ARG A 16 2.79 5.16 0.02
N GLY A 17 2.03 4.07 0.16
CA GLY A 17 0.73 3.90 -0.51
C GLY A 17 0.79 3.41 -1.96
N THR A 18 1.97 3.02 -2.47
CA THR A 18 2.10 2.49 -3.85
C THR A 18 2.33 0.99 -3.92
N TRP A 19 2.73 0.36 -2.81
CA TRP A 19 3.05 -1.07 -2.75
C TRP A 19 1.91 -1.89 -2.15
N TRP A 20 1.27 -2.69 -2.99
CA TRP A 20 0.09 -3.50 -2.67
C TRP A 20 0.28 -4.94 -3.17
N PRO A 21 1.21 -5.70 -2.55
CA PRO A 21 1.54 -7.05 -2.98
C PRO A 21 0.37 -8.01 -2.74
N GLU A 22 0.32 -9.11 -3.49
CA GLU A 22 -0.56 -10.22 -3.12
C GLU A 22 -0.04 -10.90 -1.85
N LEU A 23 -0.93 -11.10 -0.88
CA LEU A 23 -0.61 -11.85 0.34
C LEU A 23 -1.08 -13.29 0.18
N HIS A 24 -0.38 -14.23 0.80
CA HIS A 24 -0.69 -15.64 0.66
C HIS A 24 -0.64 -16.38 1.99
N PHE A 25 -1.42 -17.44 2.14
CA PHE A 25 -1.34 -18.33 3.29
C PHE A 25 -2.16 -19.60 3.03
N CYS A 26 -1.89 -20.69 3.76
CA CYS A 26 -2.77 -21.85 3.73
C CYS A 26 -3.92 -21.67 4.73
N LEU A 27 -5.16 -21.87 4.29
CA LEU A 27 -6.34 -21.68 5.13
C LEU A 27 -6.34 -22.58 6.39
N ARG A 28 -5.72 -23.76 6.33
CA ARG A 28 -5.56 -24.65 7.49
C ARG A 28 -4.79 -24.05 8.67
N LEU A 29 -4.00 -23.00 8.44
CA LEU A 29 -3.23 -22.34 9.49
C LEU A 29 -4.11 -21.56 10.46
N ILE A 30 -5.28 -21.09 10.01
CA ILE A 30 -6.19 -20.28 10.83
C ILE A 30 -7.49 -21.00 11.15
N ASN A 31 -7.89 -22.00 10.34
CA ASN A 31 -9.18 -22.66 10.47
C ASN A 31 -9.02 -24.15 10.82
N PRO A 32 -9.35 -24.56 12.06
CA PRO A 32 -9.21 -25.96 12.50
C PRO A 32 -10.08 -26.95 11.70
N ALA A 33 -11.26 -26.53 11.24
CA ALA A 33 -12.10 -27.40 10.43
C ALA A 33 -11.46 -27.70 9.07
N VAL A 34 -10.72 -26.75 8.52
CA VAL A 34 -9.94 -26.93 7.30
C VAL A 34 -8.75 -27.86 7.54
N LYS A 35 -8.03 -27.72 8.67
CA LYS A 35 -6.93 -28.62 9.05
C LYS A 35 -7.37 -30.09 9.13
N SER A 36 -8.62 -30.33 9.54
CA SER A 36 -9.22 -31.66 9.68
C SER A 36 -10.01 -32.13 8.45
N THR A 37 -9.95 -31.42 7.32
CA THR A 37 -10.67 -31.77 6.10
C THR A 37 -9.70 -32.07 4.94
N PRO A 38 -9.93 -33.14 4.15
CA PRO A 38 -9.12 -33.42 2.96
C PRO A 38 -9.07 -32.22 2.00
N PRO A 39 -7.90 -31.92 1.43
CA PRO A 39 -7.70 -30.66 0.72
C PRO A 39 -8.50 -30.51 -0.57
N ASN A 40 -8.82 -31.62 -1.26
CA ASN A 40 -9.75 -31.61 -2.39
C ASN A 40 -11.16 -31.18 -1.96
N LEU A 41 -11.61 -31.56 -0.76
CA LEU A 41 -12.92 -31.17 -0.22
C LEU A 41 -12.90 -29.72 0.25
N VAL A 42 -11.81 -29.26 0.88
CA VAL A 42 -11.62 -27.84 1.22
C VAL A 42 -11.76 -26.98 -0.04
N ARG A 43 -11.04 -27.33 -1.10
CA ARG A 43 -11.06 -26.60 -2.36
C ARG A 43 -12.43 -26.68 -3.06
N SER A 44 -13.11 -27.81 -2.96
CA SER A 44 -14.41 -28.00 -3.61
C SER A 44 -15.52 -27.24 -2.89
N TYR A 45 -15.65 -27.41 -1.58
CA TYR A 45 -16.70 -26.75 -0.81
C TYR A 45 -16.47 -25.25 -0.68
N GLY A 46 -15.21 -24.85 -0.53
CA GLY A 46 -14.81 -23.46 -0.54
C GLY A 46 -15.06 -22.70 0.76
N PHE A 47 -15.00 -21.38 0.67
CA PHE A 47 -15.14 -20.47 1.80
C PHE A 47 -15.84 -19.18 1.38
N TYR A 48 -16.29 -18.43 2.37
CA TYR A 48 -16.76 -17.06 2.21
C TYR A 48 -16.18 -16.15 3.29
N CYS A 49 -16.03 -14.87 2.96
CA CYS A 49 -15.41 -13.88 3.83
C CYS A 49 -16.33 -12.70 4.06
N CYS A 50 -16.28 -12.17 5.29
CA CYS A 50 -16.99 -10.94 5.67
C CYS A 50 -16.02 -9.98 6.36
N PRO A 51 -16.07 -8.67 6.05
CA PRO A 51 -15.22 -7.69 6.70
C PRO A 51 -15.68 -7.44 8.14
N GLY A 52 -14.72 -7.30 9.05
CA GLY A 52 -14.95 -6.63 10.33
C GLY A 52 -15.27 -5.16 10.04
N THR A 53 -16.52 -4.77 10.26
CA THR A 53 -17.00 -3.41 9.98
C THR A 53 -17.77 -2.88 11.18
N GLU A 54 -18.03 -1.57 11.18
CA GLU A 54 -18.92 -0.89 12.13
C GLU A 54 -20.37 -1.43 12.10
N LYS A 55 -20.72 -2.30 11.15
CA LYS A 55 -22.02 -2.98 11.06
C LYS A 55 -22.09 -4.22 11.95
N GLU A 56 -21.36 -4.29 13.06
CA GLU A 56 -21.35 -5.45 13.97
C GLU A 56 -22.76 -5.87 14.42
N LYS A 57 -23.66 -4.90 14.65
CA LYS A 57 -25.07 -5.20 15.00
C LYS A 57 -25.79 -6.02 13.93
N TYR A 58 -25.47 -5.80 12.65
CA TYR A 58 -26.13 -6.45 11.51
C TYR A 58 -25.38 -7.71 11.06
N CYS A 59 -24.06 -7.63 10.93
CA CYS A 59 -23.20 -8.69 10.43
C CYS A 59 -22.66 -9.62 11.51
N GLY A 60 -22.88 -9.31 12.78
CA GLY A 60 -22.26 -10.02 13.88
C GLY A 60 -20.83 -9.53 14.15
N GLY A 61 -20.34 -9.82 15.35
CA GLY A 61 -18.96 -9.54 15.74
C GLY A 61 -18.01 -10.70 15.43
N SER A 62 -16.86 -10.71 16.09
CA SER A 62 -15.83 -11.75 15.90
C SER A 62 -16.30 -13.18 16.21
N GLY A 63 -17.20 -13.37 17.18
CA GLY A 63 -17.78 -14.68 17.52
C GLY A 63 -18.57 -15.33 16.37
N GLU A 64 -19.07 -14.53 15.44
CA GLU A 64 -19.77 -14.98 14.23
C GLU A 64 -18.93 -14.78 12.97
N SER A 65 -17.63 -14.48 13.15
CA SER A 65 -16.71 -14.14 12.06
C SER A 65 -17.26 -13.04 11.15
N PHE A 66 -18.01 -12.09 11.71
CA PHE A 66 -18.66 -10.99 10.97
C PHE A 66 -19.59 -11.47 9.84
N CYS A 67 -20.02 -12.74 9.86
CA CYS A 67 -20.77 -13.40 8.81
C CYS A 67 -22.15 -13.89 9.25
N ARG A 68 -22.80 -13.20 10.19
CA ARG A 68 -24.17 -13.55 10.65
C ARG A 68 -25.18 -13.63 9.51
N ARG A 69 -24.98 -12.86 8.44
CA ARG A 69 -25.90 -12.78 7.29
C ARG A 69 -25.13 -12.89 5.97
N TRP A 70 -25.75 -13.54 4.98
CA TRP A 70 -25.17 -13.67 3.64
C TRP A 70 -24.90 -12.33 2.96
N SER A 71 -25.70 -11.30 3.22
CA SER A 71 -25.48 -9.94 2.72
C SER A 71 -24.20 -9.27 3.24
N CYS A 72 -23.54 -9.85 4.24
CA CYS A 72 -22.24 -9.40 4.75
C CYS A 72 -21.05 -9.98 3.98
N VAL A 73 -21.29 -10.99 3.14
CA VAL A 73 -20.23 -11.65 2.38
C VAL A 73 -19.74 -10.73 1.26
N THR A 74 -18.43 -10.53 1.22
CA THR A 74 -17.77 -9.66 0.23
C THR A 74 -16.76 -10.39 -0.66
N SER A 75 -16.40 -11.62 -0.29
CA SER A 75 -15.55 -12.49 -1.10
C SER A 75 -15.92 -13.93 -0.83
N ASN A 76 -15.82 -14.79 -1.84
CA ASN A 76 -15.96 -16.23 -1.70
C ASN A 76 -15.24 -16.93 -2.85
N ASP A 77 -14.85 -18.18 -2.59
CA ASP A 77 -14.27 -19.03 -3.63
C ASP A 77 -14.47 -20.52 -3.28
N GLY A 78 -14.40 -21.37 -4.30
CA GLY A 78 -14.77 -22.78 -4.27
C GLY A 78 -15.14 -23.26 -5.68
N ASP A 79 -15.64 -24.50 -5.79
CA ASP A 79 -16.24 -24.98 -7.03
C ASP A 79 -17.50 -24.18 -7.37
N TRP A 80 -18.28 -23.85 -6.35
CA TRP A 80 -19.40 -22.92 -6.45
C TRP A 80 -19.01 -21.55 -5.89
N LYS A 81 -19.44 -20.48 -6.58
CA LYS A 81 -19.26 -19.09 -6.14
C LYS A 81 -20.61 -18.41 -6.01
N TRP A 82 -20.85 -17.76 -4.87
CA TRP A 82 -22.05 -16.97 -4.65
C TRP A 82 -21.91 -15.57 -5.24
N PRO A 83 -22.98 -15.00 -5.81
CA PRO A 83 -22.96 -13.61 -6.24
C PRO A 83 -22.75 -12.70 -5.03
N ILE A 84 -21.82 -11.77 -5.17
CA ILE A 84 -21.52 -10.75 -4.16
C ILE A 84 -21.85 -9.38 -4.75
N SER A 85 -22.62 -8.59 -4.02
CA SER A 85 -23.04 -7.24 -4.45
C SER A 85 -22.13 -6.13 -3.92
N LEU A 86 -21.22 -6.47 -2.99
CA LEU A 86 -20.37 -5.50 -2.30
C LEU A 86 -18.91 -5.71 -2.67
N GLN A 87 -18.29 -4.71 -3.29
CA GLN A 87 -16.84 -4.63 -3.38
C GLN A 87 -16.24 -4.16 -2.06
N ASP A 88 -15.30 -4.95 -1.57
CA ASP A 88 -14.57 -4.73 -0.32
C ASP A 88 -13.11 -4.36 -0.60
N ARG A 89 -12.33 -4.07 0.44
CA ARG A 89 -10.93 -3.62 0.32
C ARG A 89 -9.99 -4.71 -0.19
N VAL A 90 -10.34 -5.98 0.00
CA VAL A 90 -9.56 -7.13 -0.49
C VAL A 90 -10.49 -8.18 -1.09
N LYS A 91 -9.90 -9.03 -1.94
CA LYS A 91 -10.52 -10.23 -2.48
C LYS A 91 -9.68 -11.45 -2.08
N PHE A 92 -10.36 -12.48 -1.62
CA PHE A 92 -9.78 -13.77 -1.26
C PHE A 92 -10.12 -14.80 -2.36
N SER A 93 -9.15 -15.63 -2.72
CA SER A 93 -9.36 -16.74 -3.66
C SER A 93 -8.35 -17.87 -3.45
N PHE A 94 -8.72 -19.08 -3.84
CA PHE A 94 -7.74 -20.16 -3.96
C PHE A 94 -6.79 -19.87 -5.12
N VAL A 95 -5.51 -20.18 -4.93
CA VAL A 95 -4.52 -20.11 -6.01
C VAL A 95 -4.65 -21.31 -6.93
N ASN A 96 -4.82 -22.50 -6.34
CA ASN A 96 -4.79 -23.76 -7.08
C ASN A 96 -6.19 -24.30 -7.34
N SER A 97 -6.38 -24.90 -8.51
CA SER A 97 -7.56 -25.72 -8.80
C SER A 97 -7.43 -27.10 -8.16
N GLY A 98 -8.55 -27.68 -7.73
CA GLY A 98 -8.58 -29.01 -7.13
C GLY A 98 -8.86 -30.11 -8.16
N PRO A 99 -8.48 -31.38 -7.89
CA PRO A 99 -8.80 -32.53 -8.74
C PRO A 99 -10.30 -32.96 -8.67
N GLY A 100 -11.18 -32.09 -8.17
CA GLY A 100 -12.57 -32.38 -7.87
C GLY A 100 -12.80 -33.11 -6.54
N LYS A 101 -14.03 -33.00 -6.00
CA LYS A 101 -14.40 -33.55 -4.68
C LYS A 101 -14.29 -35.07 -4.55
N TYR A 102 -14.36 -35.81 -5.64
CA TYR A 102 -14.36 -37.29 -5.62
C TYR A 102 -12.96 -37.89 -5.60
N LYS A 103 -11.90 -37.10 -5.81
CA LYS A 103 -10.52 -37.60 -5.73
C LYS A 103 -10.13 -37.80 -4.27
N ALA A 104 -9.85 -39.03 -3.86
CA ALA A 104 -9.32 -39.30 -2.53
C ALA A 104 -7.96 -38.61 -2.34
N MET A 105 -7.84 -37.80 -1.29
CA MET A 105 -6.58 -37.17 -0.87
C MET A 105 -6.39 -37.37 0.63
N LYS A 106 -5.14 -37.56 1.05
CA LYS A 106 -4.78 -37.56 2.46
C LYS A 106 -4.90 -36.13 3.02
N LEU A 107 -5.21 -36.04 4.31
CA LEU A 107 -5.16 -34.78 5.05
C LEU A 107 -3.76 -34.16 4.93
N TYR A 108 -3.70 -32.83 4.87
CA TYR A 108 -2.42 -32.15 4.88
C TYR A 108 -1.69 -32.24 6.23
N LYS A 109 -2.35 -32.56 7.35
CA LYS A 109 -1.73 -32.74 8.70
C LYS A 109 -0.52 -31.79 8.93
N ASP A 110 0.56 -32.27 9.53
CA ASP A 110 1.76 -31.51 9.92
C ASP A 110 2.60 -31.02 8.71
N LYS A 111 2.03 -31.04 7.51
CA LYS A 111 2.64 -30.48 6.31
C LYS A 111 2.70 -28.96 6.42
N SER A 112 3.91 -28.44 6.32
CA SER A 112 4.17 -27.01 6.13
C SER A 112 3.38 -26.46 4.94
N CYS A 113 2.98 -25.20 5.02
CA CYS A 113 2.24 -24.55 3.95
C CYS A 113 3.13 -24.42 2.70
N SER A 114 2.62 -24.87 1.54
CA SER A 114 3.30 -24.74 0.25
C SER A 114 2.41 -24.02 -0.77
N PRO A 115 2.99 -23.20 -1.68
CA PRO A 115 2.23 -22.57 -2.78
C PRO A 115 1.48 -23.55 -3.69
N SER A 116 1.87 -24.83 -3.72
CA SER A 116 1.21 -25.89 -4.50
C SER A 116 -0.02 -26.49 -3.80
N ASP A 117 -0.32 -26.09 -2.56
CA ASP A 117 -1.38 -26.69 -1.77
C ASP A 117 -2.77 -26.20 -2.19
N LEU A 118 -3.77 -27.08 -2.15
CA LEU A 118 -5.12 -26.75 -2.61
C LEU A 118 -5.87 -25.77 -1.71
N ASP A 119 -5.42 -25.61 -0.45
CA ASP A 119 -5.92 -24.62 0.51
C ASP A 119 -5.02 -23.37 0.56
N TYR A 120 -4.08 -23.21 -0.36
CA TYR A 120 -3.27 -22.01 -0.52
C TYR A 120 -4.14 -20.89 -1.09
N LEU A 121 -4.33 -19.85 -0.29
CA LEU A 121 -5.12 -18.68 -0.62
C LEU A 121 -4.23 -17.53 -1.04
N LYS A 122 -4.77 -16.70 -1.93
CA LYS A 122 -4.28 -15.34 -2.20
C LYS A 122 -5.27 -14.30 -1.73
N ILE A 123 -4.72 -13.19 -1.26
CA ILE A 123 -5.43 -11.97 -0.91
C ILE A 123 -4.92 -10.87 -1.86
N SER A 124 -5.81 -10.35 -2.69
CA SER A 124 -5.51 -9.26 -3.62
C SER A 124 -6.20 -7.98 -3.13
N PHE A 125 -5.47 -6.86 -3.09
CA PHE A 125 -6.02 -5.55 -2.75
C PHE A 125 -6.85 -5.01 -3.92
N THR A 126 -8.09 -4.61 -3.64
CA THR A 126 -8.95 -3.99 -4.64
C THR A 126 -8.62 -2.50 -4.77
N GLU A 127 -9.11 -1.85 -5.83
CA GLU A 127 -8.98 -0.39 -5.97
C GLU A 127 -9.58 0.38 -4.80
N LYS A 128 -10.66 -0.14 -4.20
CA LYS A 128 -11.22 0.42 -2.96
C LYS A 128 -10.25 0.27 -1.79
N GLY A 129 -9.55 -0.87 -1.68
CA GLY A 129 -8.55 -1.08 -0.63
C GLY A 129 -7.31 -0.21 -0.77
N LYS A 130 -6.82 -0.04 -2.01
CA LYS A 130 -5.66 0.81 -2.31
C LYS A 130 -5.92 2.30 -2.03
N ARG A 131 -7.19 2.74 -2.14
CA ARG A 131 -7.64 4.10 -1.82
C ARG A 131 -8.10 4.27 -0.36
N GLU A 132 -8.14 3.21 0.43
CA GLU A 132 -8.51 3.29 1.85
C GLU A 132 -7.46 4.07 2.64
N ASN A 133 -7.88 4.75 3.71
CA ASN A 133 -6.95 5.47 4.57
C ASN A 133 -5.83 4.54 5.07
N ILE A 134 -4.59 4.86 4.73
CA ILE A 134 -3.39 4.07 5.08
C ILE A 134 -3.28 3.78 6.58
N GLN A 135 -3.80 4.66 7.44
CA GLN A 135 -3.80 4.45 8.89
C GLN A 135 -4.67 3.26 9.30
N LYS A 136 -5.75 2.95 8.58
CA LYS A 136 -6.53 1.74 8.85
C LYS A 136 -5.73 0.47 8.57
N TRP A 137 -4.90 0.47 7.52
CA TRP A 137 -3.97 -0.62 7.27
C TRP A 137 -2.90 -0.74 8.35
N ILE A 138 -2.40 0.38 8.86
CA ILE A 138 -1.40 0.41 9.95
C ILE A 138 -2.01 -0.10 11.27
N ASN A 139 -3.25 0.28 11.57
CA ASN A 139 -3.97 -0.20 12.76
C ASN A 139 -4.33 -1.69 12.63
N GLY A 140 -4.55 -2.14 11.40
CA GLY A 140 -5.00 -3.48 11.09
C GLY A 140 -6.50 -3.51 10.84
N MET A 141 -6.91 -4.26 9.83
CA MET A 141 -8.31 -4.53 9.52
C MET A 141 -8.53 -6.04 9.53
N SER A 142 -9.69 -6.47 10.02
CA SER A 142 -10.00 -7.88 10.18
C SER A 142 -11.07 -8.35 9.20
N TRP A 143 -10.98 -9.62 8.82
CA TRP A 143 -11.98 -10.34 8.06
C TRP A 143 -12.27 -11.66 8.75
N GLY A 144 -13.52 -12.07 8.74
CA GLY A 144 -13.89 -13.43 9.05
C GLY A 144 -13.81 -14.26 7.78
N ILE A 145 -13.26 -15.45 7.89
CA ILE A 145 -13.14 -16.43 6.81
C ILE A 145 -13.83 -17.70 7.30
N VAL A 146 -14.92 -18.05 6.65
CA VAL A 146 -15.76 -19.18 7.04
C VAL A 146 -15.62 -20.29 6.02
N PHE A 147 -15.15 -21.45 6.49
CA PHE A 147 -15.10 -22.65 5.67
C PHE A 147 -16.52 -23.19 5.47
N TYR A 148 -17.00 -23.20 4.23
CA TYR A 148 -18.36 -23.65 3.94
C TYR A 148 -18.41 -25.18 3.99
N LYS A 149 -19.16 -25.73 4.95
CA LYS A 149 -19.58 -27.12 4.97
C LYS A 149 -21.09 -27.10 5.11
N TYR A 150 -21.80 -27.74 4.18
CA TYR A 150 -23.27 -27.72 4.05
C TYR A 150 -23.98 -27.72 5.43
N GLY A 151 -24.58 -26.57 5.81
CA GLY A 151 -25.32 -26.41 7.07
C GLY A 151 -24.68 -25.48 8.12
N GLY A 152 -23.44 -25.05 7.93
CA GLY A 152 -22.76 -24.11 8.83
C GLY A 152 -21.26 -24.34 8.87
N GLY A 153 -20.49 -23.25 8.88
CA GLY A 153 -19.03 -23.31 8.80
C GLY A 153 -18.35 -22.82 10.08
N ALA A 154 -17.27 -23.48 10.47
CA ALA A 154 -16.38 -22.90 11.47
C ALA A 154 -15.68 -21.68 10.84
N GLY A 155 -15.86 -20.53 11.46
CA GLY A 155 -15.23 -19.28 11.07
C GLY A 155 -13.90 -19.05 11.78
N SER A 156 -13.05 -18.22 11.18
CA SER A 156 -11.81 -17.77 11.79
C SER A 156 -11.59 -16.30 11.42
N THR A 157 -10.94 -15.54 12.29
CA THR A 157 -10.62 -14.14 12.02
C THR A 157 -9.19 -14.01 11.54
N LEU A 158 -8.99 -13.28 10.44
CA LEU A 158 -7.69 -12.88 9.92
C LEU A 158 -7.58 -11.36 9.97
N THR A 159 -6.46 -10.85 10.47
CA THR A 159 -6.15 -9.41 10.45
C THR A 159 -5.03 -9.13 9.47
N ILE A 160 -5.21 -8.15 8.58
CA ILE A 160 -4.20 -7.66 7.65
C ILE A 160 -3.68 -6.33 8.18
N ARG A 161 -2.36 -6.22 8.37
CA ARG A 161 -1.70 -5.04 8.92
C ARG A 161 -0.48 -4.64 8.09
N LEU A 162 -0.33 -3.35 7.83
CA LEU A 162 0.86 -2.75 7.25
C LEU A 162 1.83 -2.35 8.36
N ARG A 163 3.10 -2.74 8.23
CA ARG A 163 4.21 -2.23 9.05
C ARG A 163 5.10 -1.37 8.16
N ILE A 164 5.38 -0.15 8.60
CA ILE A 164 6.30 0.78 7.92
C ILE A 164 7.54 0.86 8.79
N GLU A 165 8.67 0.50 8.21
CA GLU A 165 9.99 0.74 8.80
C GLU A 165 10.61 1.89 8.04
N THR A 166 10.83 3.02 8.72
CA THR A 166 11.62 4.12 8.15
C THR A 166 13.08 3.71 8.24
N GLY A 167 13.77 3.69 7.10
CA GLY A 167 15.21 3.48 7.07
C GLY A 167 15.89 4.39 8.07
N THR A 168 16.71 3.82 8.94
CA THR A 168 17.35 4.49 10.08
C THR A 168 18.51 5.38 9.68
N GLU A 169 18.59 5.83 8.42
CA GLU A 169 19.56 6.84 8.04
C GLU A 169 19.02 8.21 8.48
N PRO A 170 19.75 8.93 9.36
CA PRO A 170 19.45 10.31 9.65
C PRO A 170 19.39 11.07 8.33
N PRO A 171 18.49 12.06 8.16
CA PRO A 171 18.58 12.96 7.03
C PRO A 171 19.99 13.56 7.04
N VAL A 172 20.82 13.19 6.07
CA VAL A 172 22.09 13.88 5.85
C VAL A 172 21.70 15.30 5.50
N ALA A 173 22.01 16.24 6.41
CA ALA A 173 21.84 17.65 6.14
C ALA A 173 22.71 17.99 4.93
N VAL A 174 22.10 18.12 3.76
CA VAL A 174 22.73 18.74 2.59
C VAL A 174 22.77 20.23 2.92
N GLY A 175 23.86 20.63 3.60
CA GLY A 175 24.13 22.03 3.89
C GLY A 175 24.33 22.85 2.61
N PRO A 176 24.18 24.18 2.67
CA PRO A 176 24.34 25.04 1.50
C PRO A 176 25.71 24.83 0.86
N ASP A 177 25.74 24.70 -0.47
CA ASP A 177 26.94 24.56 -1.28
C ASP A 177 28.03 25.54 -0.84
N LYS A 178 29.20 25.02 -0.45
CA LYS A 178 30.35 25.82 0.01
C LYS A 178 31.00 26.67 -1.11
N ILE A 179 30.46 26.66 -2.32
CA ILE A 179 31.08 27.29 -3.50
C ILE A 179 31.07 28.83 -3.40
N LEU A 180 30.27 29.43 -2.50
CA LEU A 180 30.29 30.89 -2.28
C LEU A 180 31.27 31.40 -1.21
N ALA A 181 32.03 30.54 -0.53
CA ALA A 181 32.99 30.97 0.50
C ALA A 181 34.41 31.24 -0.04
N GLU A 182 34.71 30.89 -1.30
CA GLU A 182 36.03 31.13 -1.92
C GLU A 182 36.14 32.45 -2.68
N GLN A 183 35.08 33.25 -2.79
CA GLN A 183 35.22 34.63 -3.23
C GLN A 183 35.70 35.47 -2.05
N GLY A 184 37.02 35.45 -1.84
CA GLY A 184 37.70 36.33 -0.90
C GLY A 184 37.36 37.81 -1.18
N PRO A 185 37.57 38.70 -0.19
CA PRO A 185 37.23 40.11 -0.33
C PRO A 185 37.91 40.72 -1.57
N PRO A 186 37.27 41.66 -2.27
CA PRO A 186 37.92 42.40 -3.35
C PRO A 186 39.23 43.00 -2.85
N ALA A 187 40.33 42.73 -3.57
CA ALA A 187 41.62 43.31 -3.25
C ALA A 187 41.52 44.84 -3.28
N LEU A 188 41.89 45.49 -2.17
CA LEU A 188 42.08 46.93 -2.09
C LEU A 188 43.28 47.31 -2.96
N GLU A 189 43.06 48.12 -4.00
CA GLU A 189 44.14 48.72 -4.77
C GLU A 189 44.95 49.72 -3.92
N PRO A 190 46.29 49.84 -4.11
CA PRO A 190 47.11 50.77 -3.35
C PRO A 190 46.91 52.23 -3.80
N PRO A 191 47.18 53.21 -2.91
CA PRO A 191 46.87 54.61 -3.14
C PRO A 191 47.92 55.28 -4.06
N HIS A 192 47.47 55.93 -5.13
CA HIS A 192 48.25 56.94 -5.83
C HIS A 192 47.74 58.35 -5.47
N ASN A 193 48.69 59.21 -5.09
CA ASN A 193 48.52 60.52 -4.47
C ASN A 193 47.79 61.58 -5.35
N LEU A 194 46.98 62.40 -4.65
CA LEU A 194 46.24 63.65 -4.95
C LEU A 194 47.09 64.79 -5.60
N PRO A 195 46.57 65.96 -6.10
CA PRO A 195 45.32 66.68 -5.69
C PRO A 195 44.48 67.50 -6.74
N VAL A 196 43.15 67.53 -6.53
CA VAL A 196 42.14 68.66 -6.39
C VAL A 196 42.37 69.99 -7.16
N PRO A 197 41.37 70.57 -7.91
CA PRO A 197 40.25 71.40 -7.36
C PRO A 197 38.84 71.11 -7.97
N GLN A 198 37.75 71.02 -7.17
CA GLN A 198 36.76 72.09 -6.85
C GLN A 198 36.07 72.73 -8.09
N LEU A 199 34.77 72.99 -8.23
CA LEU A 199 33.59 73.03 -7.34
C LEU A 199 32.33 73.26 -8.23
N THR A 200 31.20 72.60 -7.92
CA THR A 200 29.77 73.00 -8.13
C THR A 200 29.16 73.45 -9.47
N SER A 201 27.85 73.13 -9.58
CA SER A 201 26.77 73.88 -10.26
C SER A 201 26.70 73.78 -11.79
N LEU A 202 25.58 73.61 -12.50
CA LEU A 202 24.13 73.72 -12.25
C LEU A 202 23.38 72.90 -13.35
N ARG A 203 22.15 72.47 -13.07
CA ARG A 203 21.08 72.13 -14.06
C ARG A 203 20.73 73.38 -14.95
N PRO A 204 19.83 73.33 -15.96
CA PRO A 204 19.27 72.26 -16.82
C PRO A 204 19.18 72.70 -18.31
N ASP A 205 18.25 72.09 -19.07
CA ASP A 205 17.62 72.46 -20.37
C ASP A 205 18.19 71.86 -21.66
N ILE A 206 17.48 70.93 -22.33
CA ILE A 206 16.24 70.98 -23.15
C ILE A 206 16.53 71.40 -24.60
N THR A 207 15.93 70.64 -25.53
CA THR A 207 15.74 70.88 -26.99
C THR A 207 16.99 70.94 -27.86
N GLN A 208 17.04 70.49 -29.12
CA GLN A 208 16.29 69.61 -30.02
C GLN A 208 17.18 69.53 -31.30
N PRO A 209 16.81 68.82 -32.39
CA PRO A 209 17.69 68.33 -33.46
C PRO A 209 17.77 69.40 -34.59
N PRO A 210 18.06 69.13 -35.89
CA PRO A 210 18.33 67.89 -36.61
C PRO A 210 19.48 67.97 -37.65
N SER A 211 19.76 66.88 -38.34
CA SER A 211 19.57 66.80 -39.80
C SER A 211 20.18 65.52 -40.38
N ASN A 212 19.34 64.84 -41.15
CA ASN A 212 19.72 63.81 -42.10
C ASN A 212 20.63 64.37 -43.19
N GLY A 213 21.45 63.51 -43.77
CA GLY A 213 21.88 63.66 -45.15
C GLY A 213 23.19 62.92 -45.45
N THR A 214 23.16 61.62 -45.74
CA THR A 214 23.15 61.03 -47.11
C THR A 214 24.55 60.64 -47.60
N THR A 215 24.55 59.55 -48.38
CA THR A 215 25.60 59.07 -49.31
C THR A 215 26.65 58.17 -48.63
N GLY A 216 26.88 56.92 -49.02
CA GLY A 216 26.52 56.19 -50.23
C GLY A 216 27.74 55.36 -50.66
N LEU A 217 27.46 54.23 -51.34
CA LEU A 217 28.38 53.31 -52.02
C LEU A 217 29.16 52.37 -51.08
N ILE A 218 29.12 51.05 -51.26
CA ILE A 218 29.04 50.25 -52.49
C ILE A 218 27.96 49.17 -52.37
#